data_AF-A0A2V6QK21-F1
#
_entry.id   AF-A0A2V6QK21-F1
#
_cell.length_a   1.000
_cell.length_b   1.000
_cell.length_c   1.000
_cell.angle_alpha   90.00
_cell.angle_beta   90.00
_cell.angle_gamma   90.00
#
_symmetry.space_group_name_H-M   'P 1'
#
loop_
_entity.id
_entity.type
_entity.pdbx_description
1 polymer ?
#
loop_
_entity_poly.entity_id
_entity_poly.type
_entity_poly.pdbx_seq_one_letter_code
_entity_poly.pdbx_strand_id
1 'polypeptide(L)' 'SPIRHLSRLRCPVVVAYGERDSPEFQRQAREFAEALRTSGRLRQLVVGAGLNHFELPETLADPQSALARAALALLGLR' A
#
# COMPACT_ATOMS: atom_id res chain seq x y z
N SER A 1 15.27 7.17 2.50
CA SER A 1 13.87 6.72 2.69
C SER A 1 13.02 7.23 1.52
N PRO A 2 12.11 6.42 0.95
CA PRO A 2 11.26 6.80 -0.19
C PRO A 2 10.49 8.12 -0.01
N ILE A 3 10.02 8.42 1.20
CA ILE A 3 9.29 9.66 1.53
C ILE A 3 10.09 10.94 1.27
N ARG A 4 11.42 10.88 1.24
CA ARG A 4 12.29 12.03 0.92
C ARG A 4 12.52 12.22 -0.59
N HIS A 5 11.96 11.34 -1.42
CA HIS A 5 12.17 11.32 -2.87
C HIS A 5 10.85 11.29 -3.66
N LEU A 6 9.76 11.83 -3.09
CA LEU A 6 8.42 11.84 -3.70
C LEU A 6 8.40 12.46 -5.10
N SER A 7 9.23 13.49 -5.35
CA SER A 7 9.35 14.13 -6.67
C SER A 7 9.86 13.20 -7.78
N ARG A 8 10.49 12.07 -7.42
CA ARG A 8 10.94 11.05 -8.38
C ARG A 8 9.85 10.04 -8.75
N LEU A 9 8.74 9.99 -8.01
CA LEU A 9 7.63 9.07 -8.28
C LEU A 9 6.72 9.66 -9.37
N ARG A 10 6.70 9.00 -10.52
CA ARG A 10 5.95 9.44 -11.72
C ARG A 10 4.71 8.60 -12.03
N CYS A 11 4.46 7.55 -11.25
CA CYS A 11 3.32 6.66 -11.42
C CYS A 11 2.38 6.70 -10.19
N PRO A 12 1.13 6.23 -10.34
CA PRO A 12 0.27 5.95 -9.20
C PRO A 12 0.88 4.86 -8.31
N VAL A 13 0.63 4.94 -7.00
CA VAL A 13 1.20 4.05 -5.99
C VAL A 13 0.10 3.51 -5.08
N VAL A 14 0.13 2.21 -4.80
CA VAL A 14 -0.61 1.58 -3.71
C VAL A 14 0.34 1.37 -2.55
N VAL A 15 -0.10 1.71 -1.33
CA VAL A 15 0.62 1.43 -0.09
C VAL A 15 -0.19 0.42 0.70
N ALA A 16 0.45 -0.58 1.31
CA ALA A 16 -0.22 -1.60 2.11
C ALA A 16 0.56 -1.91 3.39
N TYR A 17 -0.15 -2.19 4.48
CA TYR A 17 0.42 -2.68 5.75
C TYR A 17 -0.57 -3.59 6.48
N GLY A 18 -0.06 -4.50 7.30
CA GLY A 18 -0.87 -5.41 8.12
C GLY A 18 -1.34 -4.75 9.41
N GLU A 19 -2.54 -5.06 9.88
CA GLU A 19 -3.04 -4.57 11.17
C GLU A 19 -2.15 -5.01 12.33
N ARG A 20 -1.53 -6.20 12.22
CA ARG A 20 -0.61 -6.77 13.21
C ARG A 20 0.85 -6.45 12.95
N ASP A 21 1.15 -5.55 12.01
CA ASP A 21 2.50 -5.01 11.85
C ASP A 21 2.91 -4.19 13.07
N SER A 22 4.23 -4.03 13.26
CA SER A 22 4.74 -3.18 14.34
C SER A 22 4.18 -1.74 14.20
N PRO A 23 3.97 -1.01 15.32
CA PRO A 23 3.47 0.36 15.27
C PRO A 23 4.27 1.28 14.35
N GLU A 24 5.59 1.03 14.24
CA GLU A 24 6.49 1.77 13.36
C GLU A 24 6.18 1.54 11.88
N PHE A 25 5.97 0.30 11.45
CA PHE A 25 5.59 -0.01 10.07
C PHE A 25 4.26 0.63 9.69
N GLN A 26 3.28 0.55 10.60
CA GLN A 26 1.98 1.19 10.37
C GLN A 26 2.11 2.72 10.29
N ARG A 27 2.91 3.34 11.16
CA ARG A 27 3.14 4.79 11.14
C ARG A 27 3.80 5.21 9.83
N GLN A 28 4.88 4.54 9.43
CA GLN A 28 5.59 4.83 8.18
C GLN A 28 4.70 4.65 6.95
N ALA A 29 3.89 3.60 6.90
CA ALA A 29 2.96 3.36 5.80
C ALA A 29 1.89 4.48 5.70
N ARG A 30 1.30 4.89 6.84
CA ARG A 30 0.34 6.00 6.89
C ARG A 30 0.98 7.33 6.48
N GLU A 31 2.15 7.67 7.04
CA GLU A 31 2.87 8.90 6.68
C GLU A 31 3.23 8.94 5.19
N PHE A 32 3.69 7.82 4.62
CA PHE A 32 4.04 7.77 3.20
C PHE A 32 2.79 7.84 2.31
N ALA A 33 1.70 7.17 2.68
CA ALA A 33 0.43 7.28 1.97
C ALA A 33 -0.09 8.73 1.97
N GLU A 34 -0.03 9.41 3.11
CA GLU A 34 -0.41 10.82 3.21
C GLU A 34 0.44 11.72 2.31
N ALA A 35 1.76 11.54 2.30
CA ALA A 35 2.64 12.32 1.44
C ALA A 35 2.41 12.04 -0.06
N LEU A 36 2.10 10.79 -0.42
CA LEU A 36 1.67 10.40 -1.77
C LEU A 36 0.32 11.02 -2.13
N ARG A 37 -0.61 11.13 -1.19
CA ARG A 37 -1.91 11.76 -1.38
C ARG A 37 -1.76 13.25 -1.68
N THR A 38 -0.94 13.96 -0.90
CA THR A 38 -0.60 15.37 -1.15
C THR A 38 0.05 15.59 -2.52
N SER A 39 0.87 14.65 -2.99
CA SER A 39 1.49 14.72 -4.32
C SER A 39 0.63 14.18 -5.47
N GLY A 40 -0.62 13.77 -5.20
CA GLY A 40 -1.54 13.23 -6.21
C GLY A 40 -1.12 11.87 -6.78
N ARG A 41 -0.25 11.13 -6.08
CA ARG A 41 0.27 9.83 -6.50
C ARG A 41 -0.34 8.64 -5.76
N LEU A 42 -1.00 8.86 -4.62
CA LEU A 42 -1.65 7.76 -3.90
C LEU A 42 -2.88 7.28 -4.68
N ARG A 43 -2.86 6.00 -5.08
CA ARG A 43 -4.04 5.32 -5.63
C ARG A 43 -4.91 4.74 -4.51
N GLN A 44 -4.28 4.07 -3.54
CA GLN A 44 -4.99 3.42 -2.43
C GLN A 44 -4.03 3.13 -1.27
N LEU A 45 -4.56 3.22 -0.04
CA LEU A 45 -3.96 2.64 1.16
C LEU A 45 -4.76 1.38 1.53
N VAL A 46 -4.09 0.24 1.64
CA VAL A 46 -4.70 -1.04 2.01
C VAL A 46 -4.25 -1.43 3.41
N VAL A 47 -5.22 -1.76 4.27
CA VAL A 47 -4.95 -2.30 5.61
C VAL A 47 -5.35 -3.77 5.63
N GLY A 48 -4.39 -4.65 5.89
CA GLY A 48 -4.62 -6.08 6.04
C GLY A 48 -5.22 -6.39 7.41
N ALA A 49 -6.55 -6.37 7.52
CA ALA A 49 -7.25 -6.67 8.77
C ALA A 49 -6.88 -8.07 9.30
N GLY A 50 -6.42 -8.15 10.55
CA GLY A 50 -5.95 -9.37 11.19
C GLY A 50 -4.64 -9.94 10.64
N LEU A 51 -4.02 -9.32 9.64
CA LEU A 51 -2.82 -9.84 8.98
C LEU A 51 -1.55 -9.23 9.56
N ASN A 52 -0.50 -10.04 9.61
CA ASN A 52 0.86 -9.60 9.87
C ASN A 52 1.65 -9.33 8.58
N HIS A 53 2.91 -8.93 8.75
CA HIS A 53 3.82 -8.51 7.69
C HIS A 53 4.06 -9.58 6.62
N PHE A 54 4.04 -10.85 7.02
CA PHE A 54 4.31 -12.00 6.15
C PHE A 54 3.05 -12.51 5.46
N GLU A 55 1.91 -12.46 6.15
CA GLU A 55 0.62 -12.93 5.62
C GLU A 55 0.03 -11.97 4.59
N LEU A 56 0.21 -10.65 4.78
CA LEU A 56 -0.38 -9.66 3.87
C LEU A 56 0.07 -9.85 2.41
N PRO A 57 1.37 -10.01 2.09
CA PRO A 57 1.82 -10.29 0.73
C PRO A 57 1.22 -11.57 0.11
N GLU A 58 1.00 -12.62 0.91
CA GLU A 58 0.41 -13.87 0.43
C GLU A 58 -1.01 -13.66 -0.14
N THR A 59 -1.73 -12.66 0.38
CA THR A 59 -3.06 -12.31 -0.14
C THR A 59 -3.07 -11.84 -1.60
N LEU A 60 -1.92 -11.48 -2.19
CA LEU A 60 -1.82 -11.23 -3.63
C LEU A 60 -2.23 -12.45 -4.48
N ALA A 61 -2.05 -13.67 -3.95
CA ALA A 61 -2.44 -14.90 -4.63
C ALA A 61 -3.95 -15.17 -4.61
N ASP A 62 -4.71 -14.49 -3.74
CA ASP A 62 -6.16 -14.55 -3.73
C ASP A 62 -6.74 -13.37 -4.54
N PRO A 63 -7.33 -13.60 -5.73
CA PRO A 63 -7.90 -12.54 -6.56
C PRO A 63 -9.03 -11.77 -5.88
N GLN A 64 -9.62 -12.29 -4.79
CA GLN A 64 -10.65 -11.66 -3.98
C GLN A 64 -10.11 -10.89 -2.77
N SER A 65 -8.80 -10.86 -2.54
CA SER A 65 -8.24 -10.04 -1.47
C SER A 65 -8.26 -8.55 -1.83
N ALA A 66 -8.24 -7.70 -0.80
CA ALA A 66 -8.14 -6.25 -1.01
C ALA A 66 -6.83 -5.87 -1.72
N LEU A 67 -5.72 -6.53 -1.38
CA LEU A 67 -4.41 -6.26 -1.96
C LEU A 67 -4.33 -6.68 -3.42
N ALA A 68 -4.83 -7.87 -3.78
CA ALA A 68 -4.86 -8.34 -5.17
C ALA A 68 -5.77 -7.47 -6.04
N ARG A 69 -6.94 -7.05 -5.52
CA ARG A 69 -7.81 -6.09 -6.23
C ARG A 69 -7.11 -4.75 -6.47
N ALA A 70 -6.43 -4.21 -5.47
CA ALA A 70 -5.68 -2.96 -5.62
C ALA A 70 -4.55 -3.10 -6.66
N ALA A 71 -3.82 -4.22 -6.65
CA ALA A 71 -2.76 -4.51 -7.62
C ALA A 71 -3.30 -4.64 -9.05
N LEU A 72 -4.39 -5.39 -9.26
CA LEU A 72 -4.99 -5.56 -10.59
C LEU A 72 -5.59 -4.25 -11.13
N ALA A 73 -6.19 -3.43 -10.27
CA ALA A 73 -6.65 -2.09 -10.64
C ALA A 73 -5.48 -1.16 -11.01
N LEU A 74 -4.32 -1.31 -10.37
CA LEU A 74 -3.10 -0.55 -10.72
C LEU A 74 -2.57 -0.94 -12.12
N LEU A 75 -2.75 -2.20 -12.51
CA LEU A 75 -2.37 -2.72 -13.83
C LEU A 75 -3.43 -2.46 -14.93
N GLY A 76 -4.60 -1.91 -14.59
CA GLY A 76 -5.70 -1.70 -15.54
C GLY A 76 -6.41 -2.99 -15.96
N LEU A 77 -6.38 -4.03 -15.12
CA LEU A 77 -6.96 -5.35 -15.40
C LEU A 77 -8.32 -5.58 -14.72
N ARG A 78 -8.88 -4.56 -14.08
CA ARG A 78 -10.19 -4.54 -13.42
C ARG A 78 -10.82 -3.16 -13.49
#